data_AF-A0A2G4JAR5-F1
#
_entry.id   AF-A0A2G4JAR5-F1
#
_cell.length_a   1.000
_cell.length_b   1.000
_cell.length_c   1.000
_cell.angle_alpha   90.00
_cell.angle_beta   90.00
_cell.angle_gamma   90.00
#
_symmetry.space_group_name_H-M   'P 1'
#
loop_
_entity.id
_entity.type
_entity.pdbx_description
1 polymer ?
#
loop_
_entity_poly.entity_id
_entity_poly.type
_entity_poly.pdbx_seq_one_letter_code
_entity_poly.pdbx_strand_id
1 'polypeptide(L)'
;MTEHTNKQFDADLQRIRTELLQMGGLVEAMVYDGMQALTEGDLSLVDRVREHEKEVNRFEVEIDERVTQILARHQPTAVDLRTLLAVTKMLTDIERSGDEAEKIATMARRIHEDDRSFMPDIELRHMAKNVRLMMRQVMDAFARQDAILAAAVVRSDKEVDKEWKATLRNLISYMIEDPRTISRSIDLLFIARSMERIGDHCKNMAERVIYMVHGADVRHRGLKMAERLVRGEPEPTPEEKLAAKTLRQAETAARAARDQAGAGSGN
;
A
#
# COMPACT_ATOMS: atom_id res chain seq x y z
N MET A 1 -16.38 -0.46 40.28
CA MET A 1 -16.86 -1.13 39.05
C MET A 1 -16.42 -0.39 37.79
N THR A 2 -16.55 0.94 37.71
CA THR A 2 -16.06 1.78 36.59
C THR A 2 -14.57 1.61 36.26
N GLU A 3 -13.70 1.47 37.26
CA GLU A 3 -12.26 1.28 37.05
C GLU A 3 -11.90 -0.06 36.38
N HIS A 4 -12.63 -1.14 36.72
CA HIS A 4 -12.44 -2.45 36.08
C HIS A 4 -12.93 -2.45 34.63
N THR A 5 -14.04 -1.76 34.35
CA THR A 5 -14.57 -1.61 32.98
C THR A 5 -13.60 -0.82 32.08
N ASN A 6 -12.95 0.21 32.61
CA ASN A 6 -11.97 1.00 31.86
C ASN A 6 -10.68 0.21 31.58
N LYS A 7 -10.17 -0.52 32.59
CA LYS A 7 -9.01 -1.42 32.43
C LYS A 7 -9.24 -2.52 31.39
N GLN A 8 -10.45 -3.08 31.34
CA GLN A 8 -10.80 -4.11 30.34
C GLN A 8 -10.86 -3.50 28.92
N PHE A 9 -11.46 -2.34 28.77
CA PHE A 9 -11.53 -1.63 27.49
C PHE A 9 -10.14 -1.30 26.94
N ASP A 10 -9.25 -0.77 27.77
CA ASP A 10 -7.87 -0.48 27.39
C ASP A 10 -7.13 -1.76 26.97
N ALA A 11 -7.31 -2.86 27.69
CA ALA A 11 -6.71 -4.15 27.35
C ALA A 11 -7.23 -4.68 26.00
N ASP A 12 -8.53 -4.56 25.73
CA ASP A 12 -9.14 -4.99 24.47
C ASP A 12 -8.65 -4.14 23.29
N LEU A 13 -8.50 -2.82 23.47
CA LEU A 13 -7.89 -1.93 22.48
C LEU A 13 -6.43 -2.30 22.18
N GLN A 14 -5.62 -2.54 23.21
CA GLN A 14 -4.22 -2.94 23.02
C GLN A 14 -4.09 -4.30 22.32
N ARG A 15 -5.01 -5.22 22.61
CA ARG A 15 -5.07 -6.52 21.94
C ARG A 15 -5.30 -6.36 20.44
N ILE A 16 -6.33 -5.60 20.04
CA ILE A 16 -6.63 -5.33 18.64
C ILE A 16 -5.43 -4.68 17.93
N ARG A 17 -4.77 -3.71 18.57
CA ARG A 17 -3.56 -3.08 18.00
C ARG A 17 -2.44 -4.10 17.77
N THR A 18 -2.24 -5.00 18.72
CA THR A 18 -1.20 -6.04 18.64
C THR A 18 -1.51 -7.04 17.53
N GLU A 19 -2.75 -7.53 17.46
CA GLU A 19 -3.21 -8.47 16.44
C GLU A 19 -3.11 -7.84 15.03
N LEU A 20 -3.48 -6.56 14.86
CA LEU A 20 -3.34 -5.85 13.58
C LEU A 20 -1.87 -5.73 13.13
N LEU A 21 -0.95 -5.42 14.07
CA LEU A 21 0.49 -5.35 13.77
C LEU A 21 1.07 -6.72 13.40
N GLN A 22 0.61 -7.79 14.06
CA GLN A 22 0.99 -9.17 13.72
C GLN A 22 0.54 -9.53 12.31
N MET A 23 -0.72 -9.21 11.96
CA MET A 23 -1.27 -9.43 10.62
C MET A 23 -0.46 -8.67 9.55
N GLY A 24 -0.08 -7.41 9.80
CA GLY A 24 0.79 -6.65 8.90
C GLY A 24 2.19 -7.27 8.72
N GLY A 25 2.75 -7.84 9.80
CA GLY A 25 4.02 -8.57 9.75
C GLY A 25 3.95 -9.85 8.92
N LEU A 26 2.83 -10.59 8.99
CA LEU A 26 2.60 -11.77 8.15
C LEU A 26 2.59 -11.40 6.66
N VAL A 27 1.86 -10.34 6.29
CA VAL A 27 1.80 -9.89 4.89
C VAL A 27 3.17 -9.41 4.39
N GLU A 28 3.96 -8.72 5.23
CA GLU A 28 5.33 -8.34 4.86
C GLU A 28 6.22 -9.56 4.58
N ALA A 29 6.07 -10.62 5.38
CA ALA A 29 6.75 -11.89 5.17
C ALA A 29 6.27 -12.60 3.89
N MET A 30 4.95 -12.58 3.61
CA MET A 30 4.39 -13.16 2.39
C MET A 30 4.99 -12.52 1.12
N VAL A 31 5.14 -11.19 1.10
CA VAL A 31 5.77 -10.48 -0.02
C VAL A 31 7.23 -10.89 -0.19
N TYR A 32 7.97 -11.01 0.92
CA TYR A 32 9.36 -11.46 0.89
C TYR A 32 9.47 -12.88 0.33
N ASP A 33 8.65 -13.79 0.83
CA ASP A 33 8.67 -15.20 0.48
C ASP A 33 8.25 -15.43 -0.97
N GLY A 34 7.23 -14.73 -1.45
CA GLY A 34 6.82 -14.78 -2.86
C GLY A 34 7.92 -14.31 -3.81
N MET A 35 8.67 -13.27 -3.43
CA MET A 35 9.81 -12.77 -4.23
C MET A 35 11.05 -13.67 -4.14
N GLN A 36 11.27 -14.32 -3.00
CA GLN A 36 12.31 -15.34 -2.85
C GLN A 36 11.97 -16.58 -3.67
N ALA A 37 10.71 -17.04 -3.66
CA ALA A 37 10.25 -18.12 -4.53
C ALA A 37 10.49 -17.78 -6.01
N LEU A 38 10.23 -16.54 -6.42
CA LEU A 38 10.52 -16.08 -7.79
C LEU A 38 12.01 -16.15 -8.12
N THR A 39 12.88 -15.78 -7.18
CA THR A 39 14.32 -15.66 -7.44
C THR A 39 15.04 -17.01 -7.36
N GLU A 40 14.67 -17.85 -6.39
CA GLU A 40 15.40 -19.06 -6.01
C GLU A 40 14.73 -20.35 -6.54
N GLY A 41 13.44 -20.29 -6.92
CA GLY A 41 12.68 -21.46 -7.36
C GLY A 41 12.25 -22.40 -6.23
N ASP A 42 12.38 -21.99 -4.98
CA ASP A 42 11.94 -22.77 -3.83
C ASP A 42 10.41 -22.72 -3.68
N LEU A 43 9.73 -23.79 -4.12
CA LEU A 43 8.28 -23.92 -4.06
C LEU A 43 7.74 -24.09 -2.63
N SER A 44 8.59 -24.45 -1.65
CA SER A 44 8.16 -24.54 -0.24
C SER A 44 7.79 -23.17 0.33
N LEU A 45 8.41 -22.09 -0.19
CA LEU A 45 8.07 -20.72 0.14
C LEU A 45 6.66 -20.35 -0.30
N VAL A 46 6.19 -20.90 -1.43
CA VAL A 46 4.84 -20.66 -1.93
C VAL A 46 3.80 -21.31 -1.01
N ASP A 47 4.08 -22.49 -0.50
CA ASP A 47 3.20 -23.17 0.45
C ASP A 47 3.17 -22.44 1.80
N ARG A 48 4.31 -21.86 2.23
CA ARG A 48 4.35 -20.97 3.40
C ARG A 48 3.50 -19.71 3.21
N VAL A 49 3.56 -19.07 2.05
CA VAL A 49 2.71 -17.90 1.73
C VAL A 49 1.23 -18.25 1.84
N ARG A 50 0.81 -19.41 1.31
CA ARG A 50 -0.58 -19.88 1.41
C ARG A 50 -1.04 -20.16 2.83
N GLU A 51 -0.15 -20.60 3.72
CA GLU A 51 -0.52 -20.80 5.12
C GLU A 51 -0.67 -19.46 5.83
N HIS A 52 0.25 -18.51 5.60
CA HIS A 52 0.11 -17.17 6.14
C HIS A 52 -1.15 -16.43 5.63
N GLU A 53 -1.56 -16.65 4.38
CA GLU A 53 -2.81 -16.10 3.84
C GLU A 53 -4.03 -16.52 4.67
N LYS A 54 -4.13 -17.81 5.03
CA LYS A 54 -5.21 -18.30 5.90
C LYS A 54 -5.16 -17.67 7.28
N GLU A 55 -3.96 -17.47 7.82
CA GLU A 55 -3.78 -16.78 9.10
C GLU A 55 -4.23 -15.33 9.03
N VAL A 56 -3.92 -14.62 7.93
CA VAL A 56 -4.37 -13.24 7.66
C VAL A 56 -5.90 -13.18 7.62
N ASN A 57 -6.56 -14.09 6.90
CA ASN A 57 -8.03 -14.17 6.85
C ASN A 57 -8.64 -14.45 8.22
N ARG A 58 -8.01 -15.32 9.03
CA ARG A 58 -8.45 -15.57 10.41
C ARG A 58 -8.32 -14.31 11.26
N PHE A 59 -7.20 -13.58 11.16
CA PHE A 59 -7.02 -12.31 11.87
C PHE A 59 -8.08 -11.28 11.47
N GLU A 60 -8.45 -11.19 10.20
CA GLU A 60 -9.51 -10.29 9.75
C GLU A 60 -10.82 -10.55 10.52
N VAL A 61 -11.29 -11.80 10.53
CA VAL A 61 -12.55 -12.15 11.21
C VAL A 61 -12.46 -11.89 12.71
N GLU A 62 -11.37 -12.35 13.35
CA GLU A 62 -11.20 -12.21 14.80
C GLU A 62 -11.14 -10.72 15.23
N ILE A 63 -10.40 -9.89 14.50
CA ILE A 63 -10.27 -8.47 14.82
C ILE A 63 -11.60 -7.75 14.60
N ASP A 64 -12.31 -8.01 13.51
CA ASP A 64 -13.59 -7.34 13.21
C ASP A 64 -14.68 -7.68 14.25
N GLU A 65 -14.73 -8.95 14.69
CA GLU A 65 -15.61 -9.37 15.79
C GLU A 65 -15.28 -8.64 17.09
N ARG A 66 -13.99 -8.51 17.44
CA ARG A 66 -13.56 -7.77 18.65
C ARG A 66 -13.93 -6.30 18.56
N VAL A 67 -13.68 -5.64 17.43
CA VAL A 67 -14.07 -4.24 17.22
C VAL A 67 -15.58 -4.07 17.44
N THR A 68 -16.38 -4.95 16.86
CA THR A 68 -17.84 -4.93 17.01
C THR A 68 -18.27 -5.11 18.47
N GLN A 69 -17.65 -6.04 19.21
CA GLN A 69 -17.94 -6.24 20.63
C GLN A 69 -17.58 -5.02 21.48
N ILE A 70 -16.45 -4.36 21.20
CA ILE A 70 -16.05 -3.14 21.91
C ILE A 70 -17.08 -2.02 21.67
N LEU A 71 -17.46 -1.80 20.41
CA LEU A 71 -18.44 -0.78 20.03
C LEU A 71 -19.83 -1.05 20.63
N ALA A 72 -20.22 -2.32 20.78
CA ALA A 72 -21.50 -2.70 21.37
C ALA A 72 -21.53 -2.58 22.91
N ARG A 73 -20.41 -2.84 23.57
CA ARG A 73 -20.31 -2.87 25.04
C ARG A 73 -19.94 -1.53 25.67
N HIS A 74 -19.25 -0.67 24.92
CA HIS A 74 -18.68 0.57 25.43
C HIS A 74 -19.17 1.76 24.63
N GLN A 75 -19.11 2.95 25.25
CA GLN A 75 -19.30 4.22 24.56
C GLN A 75 -17.92 4.89 24.41
N PRO A 76 -17.11 4.48 23.41
CA PRO A 76 -15.75 4.98 23.24
C PRO A 76 -15.72 6.50 23.08
N THR A 77 -14.65 7.13 23.55
CA THR A 77 -14.44 8.56 23.30
C THR A 77 -14.21 8.82 21.82
N ALA A 78 -14.23 10.10 21.40
CA ALA A 78 -13.98 10.45 20.01
C ALA A 78 -12.61 9.98 19.48
N VAL A 79 -11.60 9.86 20.34
CA VAL A 79 -10.26 9.37 19.96
C VAL A 79 -10.30 7.84 19.79
N ASP A 80 -10.92 7.13 20.72
CA ASP A 80 -11.00 5.67 20.68
C ASP A 80 -11.87 5.20 19.51
N LEU A 81 -12.99 5.88 19.26
CA LEU A 81 -13.85 5.60 18.12
C LEU A 81 -13.09 5.79 16.79
N ARG A 82 -12.30 6.88 16.66
CA ARG A 82 -11.47 7.08 15.47
C ARG A 82 -10.43 5.97 15.31
N THR A 83 -9.85 5.51 16.41
CA THR A 83 -8.89 4.40 16.41
C THR A 83 -9.55 3.11 15.93
N LEU A 84 -10.70 2.74 16.48
CA LEU A 84 -11.46 1.54 16.07
C LEU A 84 -11.87 1.61 14.59
N LEU A 85 -12.36 2.76 14.13
CA LEU A 85 -12.72 2.95 12.71
C LEU A 85 -11.50 2.88 11.78
N ALA A 86 -10.35 3.40 12.21
CA ALA A 86 -9.10 3.30 11.46
C ALA A 86 -8.66 1.83 11.36
N VAL A 87 -8.71 1.08 12.47
CA VAL A 87 -8.41 -0.36 12.51
C VAL A 87 -9.29 -1.12 11.51
N THR A 88 -10.62 -0.98 11.56
CA THR A 88 -11.52 -1.72 10.65
C THR A 88 -11.18 -1.45 9.18
N LYS A 89 -10.83 -0.21 8.82
CA LYS A 89 -10.45 0.12 7.44
C LYS A 89 -9.08 -0.40 7.06
N MET A 90 -8.10 -0.30 7.96
CA MET A 90 -6.76 -0.83 7.73
C MET A 90 -6.79 -2.35 7.61
N LEU A 91 -7.66 -3.03 8.35
CA LEU A 91 -7.80 -4.49 8.33
C LEU A 91 -8.08 -5.00 6.91
N THR A 92 -9.06 -4.40 6.23
CA THR A 92 -9.35 -4.71 4.83
C THR A 92 -8.19 -4.39 3.88
N ASP A 93 -7.43 -3.32 4.15
CA ASP A 93 -6.24 -3.00 3.32
C ASP A 93 -5.09 -4.00 3.55
N ILE A 94 -4.93 -4.55 4.76
CA ILE A 94 -3.94 -5.59 5.06
C ILE A 94 -4.35 -6.93 4.43
N GLU A 95 -5.61 -7.34 4.56
CA GLU A 95 -6.13 -8.58 3.93
C GLU A 95 -5.91 -8.55 2.42
N ARG A 96 -6.32 -7.46 1.74
CA ARG A 96 -6.08 -7.29 0.30
C ARG A 96 -4.61 -7.26 -0.07
N SER A 97 -3.74 -6.79 0.82
CA SER A 97 -2.30 -6.86 0.61
C SER A 97 -1.79 -8.30 0.72
N GLY A 98 -2.38 -9.12 1.60
CA GLY A 98 -2.15 -10.56 1.70
C GLY A 98 -2.55 -11.29 0.42
N ASP A 99 -3.74 -11.01 -0.13
CA ASP A 99 -4.20 -11.54 -1.42
C ASP A 99 -3.22 -11.23 -2.57
N GLU A 100 -2.74 -9.99 -2.64
CA GLU A 100 -1.79 -9.60 -3.67
C GLU A 100 -0.42 -10.27 -3.45
N ALA A 101 -0.01 -10.52 -2.20
CA ALA A 101 1.20 -11.29 -1.90
C ALA A 101 1.06 -12.78 -2.27
N GLU A 102 -0.12 -13.38 -2.08
CA GLU A 102 -0.40 -14.75 -2.53
C GLU A 102 -0.35 -14.87 -4.06
N LYS A 103 -0.86 -13.85 -4.78
CA LYS A 103 -0.75 -13.78 -6.25
C LYS A 103 0.71 -13.76 -6.69
N ILE A 104 1.59 -13.00 -6.01
CA ILE A 104 3.03 -13.00 -6.31
C ILE A 104 3.60 -14.42 -6.22
N ALA A 105 3.34 -15.13 -5.12
CA ALA A 105 3.84 -16.48 -4.91
C ALA A 105 3.26 -17.48 -5.93
N THR A 106 1.99 -17.32 -6.30
CA THR A 106 1.32 -18.14 -7.33
C THR A 106 1.94 -17.93 -8.71
N MET A 107 2.25 -16.68 -9.09
CA MET A 107 2.95 -16.39 -10.34
C MET A 107 4.39 -16.91 -10.32
N ALA A 108 5.09 -16.80 -9.19
CA ALA A 108 6.43 -17.37 -9.01
C ALA A 108 6.44 -18.89 -9.23
N ARG A 109 5.47 -19.61 -8.63
CA ARG A 109 5.27 -21.04 -8.86
C ARG A 109 5.05 -21.35 -10.35
N ARG A 110 4.11 -20.65 -11.00
CA ARG A 110 3.86 -20.82 -12.44
C ARG A 110 5.12 -20.58 -13.26
N ILE A 111 5.95 -19.63 -12.83
CA ILE A 111 7.20 -19.32 -13.50
C ILE A 111 8.16 -20.54 -13.44
N HIS A 112 8.33 -21.14 -12.28
CA HIS A 112 9.29 -22.25 -12.09
C HIS A 112 8.77 -23.63 -12.53
N GLU A 113 7.45 -23.84 -12.57
CA GLU A 113 6.84 -25.09 -13.04
C GLU A 113 6.74 -25.20 -14.58
N ASP A 114 7.03 -24.10 -15.30
CA ASP A 114 6.95 -24.04 -16.75
C ASP A 114 8.34 -24.22 -17.38
N ASP A 115 8.44 -25.16 -18.33
CA ASP A 115 9.70 -25.58 -18.96
C ASP A 115 10.23 -24.58 -20.02
N ARG A 116 9.54 -23.48 -20.28
CA ARG A 116 9.98 -22.48 -21.27
C ARG A 116 11.24 -21.75 -20.82
N SER A 117 12.27 -21.80 -21.67
CA SER A 117 13.60 -21.20 -21.40
C SER A 117 13.71 -19.69 -21.62
N PHE A 118 12.73 -19.04 -22.26
CA PHE A 118 12.82 -17.61 -22.60
C PHE A 118 12.31 -16.73 -21.46
N MET A 119 13.22 -16.18 -20.65
CA MET A 119 12.90 -15.27 -19.54
C MET A 119 13.31 -13.82 -19.86
N PRO A 120 12.42 -12.83 -19.75
CA PRO A 120 12.79 -11.42 -19.76
C PRO A 120 13.74 -11.09 -18.60
N ASP A 121 14.82 -10.36 -18.87
CA ASP A 121 15.69 -9.85 -17.81
C ASP A 121 15.12 -8.55 -17.25
N ILE A 122 14.43 -8.66 -16.11
CA ILE A 122 13.76 -7.54 -15.43
C ILE A 122 14.05 -7.60 -13.93
N GLU A 123 14.46 -6.46 -13.41
CA GLU A 123 14.69 -6.27 -11.99
C GLU A 123 13.39 -5.89 -11.27
N LEU A 124 12.92 -6.78 -10.38
CA LEU A 124 11.74 -6.56 -9.54
C LEU A 124 12.05 -6.42 -8.05
N ARG A 125 13.30 -6.72 -7.62
CA ARG A 125 13.66 -6.74 -6.18
C ARG A 125 13.68 -5.35 -5.58
N HIS A 126 13.97 -4.32 -6.37
CA HIS A 126 13.93 -2.93 -5.90
C HIS A 126 12.49 -2.53 -5.54
N MET A 127 11.53 -2.78 -6.44
CA MET A 127 10.09 -2.58 -6.19
C MET A 127 9.61 -3.34 -4.95
N ALA A 128 10.00 -4.62 -4.83
CA ALA A 128 9.65 -5.44 -3.67
C ALA A 128 10.20 -4.87 -2.34
N LYS A 129 11.45 -4.39 -2.35
CA LYS A 129 12.06 -3.74 -1.17
C LYS A 129 11.30 -2.47 -0.78
N ASN A 130 10.88 -1.66 -1.74
CA ASN A 130 10.13 -0.43 -1.48
C ASN A 130 8.75 -0.72 -0.90
N VAL A 131 8.02 -1.68 -1.47
CA VAL A 131 6.69 -2.06 -0.99
C VAL A 131 6.75 -2.64 0.42
N ARG A 132 7.73 -3.51 0.72
CA ARG A 132 7.95 -4.03 2.08
C ARG A 132 8.31 -2.92 3.07
N LEU A 133 9.13 -1.96 2.65
CA LEU A 133 9.45 -0.79 3.48
C LEU A 133 8.20 0.04 3.77
N MET A 134 7.35 0.28 2.77
CA MET A 134 6.07 0.98 2.96
C MET A 134 5.16 0.26 3.96
N MET A 135 5.03 -1.07 3.85
CA MET A 135 4.25 -1.88 4.80
C MET A 135 4.78 -1.74 6.22
N ARG A 136 6.09 -1.88 6.42
CA ARG A 136 6.72 -1.72 7.73
C ARG A 136 6.52 -0.31 8.29
N GLN A 137 6.74 0.72 7.48
CA GLN A 137 6.61 2.11 7.89
C GLN A 137 5.16 2.47 8.26
N VAL A 138 4.16 1.95 7.55
CA VAL A 138 2.76 2.23 7.90
C VAL A 138 2.33 1.53 9.18
N MET A 139 2.82 0.31 9.43
CA MET A 139 2.63 -0.39 10.71
C MET A 139 3.33 0.35 11.86
N ASP A 140 4.57 0.81 11.66
CA ASP A 140 5.30 1.63 12.64
C ASP A 140 4.57 2.96 12.92
N ALA A 141 4.06 3.61 11.87
CA ALA A 141 3.29 4.84 11.98
C ALA A 141 2.00 4.62 12.78
N PHE A 142 1.30 3.51 12.56
CA PHE A 142 0.12 3.14 13.34
C PHE A 142 0.47 2.86 14.81
N ALA A 143 1.51 2.05 15.05
CA ALA A 143 1.95 1.67 16.38
C ALA A 143 2.33 2.88 17.24
N ARG A 144 3.01 3.86 16.64
CA ARG A 144 3.50 5.07 17.31
C ARG A 144 2.57 6.27 17.17
N GLN A 145 1.46 6.12 16.45
CA GLN A 145 0.56 7.23 16.09
C GLN A 145 1.32 8.38 15.40
N ASP A 146 2.28 8.04 14.55
CA ASP A 146 3.18 8.97 13.88
C ASP A 146 2.64 9.37 12.50
N ALA A 147 1.97 10.52 12.45
CA ALA A 147 1.42 11.06 11.21
C ALA A 147 2.49 11.56 10.23
N ILE A 148 3.71 11.89 10.70
CA ILE A 148 4.84 12.29 9.84
C ILE A 148 5.33 11.08 9.06
N LEU A 149 5.53 9.95 9.73
CA LEU A 149 5.93 8.70 9.09
C LEU A 149 4.85 8.24 8.10
N ALA A 150 3.57 8.33 8.48
CA ALA A 150 2.47 8.02 7.57
C ALA A 150 2.49 8.90 6.30
N ALA A 151 2.72 10.22 6.43
CA ALA A 151 2.83 11.09 5.27
C ALA A 151 4.02 10.74 4.34
N ALA A 152 5.11 10.21 4.90
CA ALA A 152 6.24 9.70 4.11
C ALA A 152 5.87 8.44 3.31
N VAL A 153 5.03 7.54 3.85
CA VAL A 153 4.50 6.39 3.11
C VAL A 153 3.64 6.84 1.94
N VAL A 154 2.75 7.82 2.14
CA VAL A 154 1.92 8.39 1.06
C VAL A 154 2.76 8.96 -0.08
N ARG A 155 3.95 9.49 0.23
CA ARG A 155 4.89 9.97 -0.79
C ARG A 155 5.55 8.83 -1.55
N SER A 156 5.93 7.78 -0.85
CA SER A 156 6.69 6.63 -1.37
C SER A 156 5.90 5.84 -2.42
N ASP A 157 4.58 5.82 -2.30
CA ASP A 157 3.64 5.23 -3.28
C ASP A 157 3.92 5.70 -4.73
N LYS A 158 4.24 6.98 -4.92
CA LYS A 158 4.54 7.54 -6.25
C LYS A 158 5.76 6.91 -6.91
N GLU A 159 6.75 6.51 -6.13
CA GLU A 159 7.95 5.87 -6.65
C GLU A 159 7.65 4.43 -7.09
N VAL A 160 6.83 3.71 -6.33
CA VAL A 160 6.34 2.37 -6.71
C VAL A 160 5.52 2.44 -7.99
N ASP A 161 4.61 3.41 -8.09
CA ASP A 161 3.80 3.69 -9.29
C ASP A 161 4.65 3.95 -10.55
N LYS A 162 5.76 4.67 -10.36
CA LYS A 162 6.70 5.00 -11.44
C LYS A 162 7.49 3.76 -11.86
N GLU A 163 7.92 2.95 -10.90
CA GLU A 163 8.63 1.70 -11.14
C GLU A 163 7.75 0.70 -11.89
N TRP A 164 6.49 0.52 -11.46
CA TRP A 164 5.47 -0.26 -12.16
C TRP A 164 5.34 0.14 -13.65
N LYS A 165 5.18 1.43 -13.92
CA LYS A 165 5.05 1.95 -15.30
C LYS A 165 6.32 1.77 -16.13
N ALA A 166 7.49 1.76 -15.51
CA ALA A 166 8.75 1.46 -16.18
C ALA A 166 8.83 -0.04 -16.53
N THR A 167 8.55 -0.91 -15.56
CA THR A 167 8.50 -2.36 -15.74
C THR A 167 7.52 -2.77 -16.84
N LEU A 168 6.30 -2.21 -16.86
CA LEU A 168 5.31 -2.46 -17.90
C LEU A 168 5.86 -2.14 -19.30
N ARG A 169 6.54 -0.99 -19.48
CA ARG A 169 7.12 -0.61 -20.77
C ARG A 169 8.22 -1.57 -21.20
N ASN A 170 9.09 -1.96 -20.28
CA ASN A 170 10.17 -2.91 -20.56
C ASN A 170 9.61 -4.29 -20.97
N LEU A 171 8.59 -4.78 -20.25
CA LEU A 171 7.90 -6.02 -20.58
C LEU A 171 7.28 -5.96 -21.98
N ILE A 172 6.64 -4.85 -22.36
CA ILE A 172 6.10 -4.67 -23.71
C ILE A 172 7.22 -4.74 -24.76
N SER A 173 8.37 -4.12 -24.52
CA SER A 173 9.51 -4.20 -25.43
C SER A 173 9.98 -5.64 -25.64
N TYR A 174 10.12 -6.45 -24.57
CA TYR A 174 10.47 -7.87 -24.69
C TYR A 174 9.44 -8.65 -25.51
N MET A 175 8.14 -8.40 -25.30
CA MET A 175 7.07 -9.07 -26.03
C MET A 175 7.07 -8.75 -27.53
N ILE A 176 7.45 -7.52 -27.90
CA ILE A 176 7.57 -7.09 -29.30
C ILE A 176 8.83 -7.68 -29.95
N GLU A 177 9.95 -7.71 -29.22
CA GLU A 177 11.23 -8.22 -29.73
C GLU A 177 11.21 -9.74 -29.94
N ASP A 178 10.63 -10.49 -29.00
CA ASP A 178 10.48 -11.95 -29.10
C ASP A 178 9.11 -12.42 -28.55
N PRO A 179 8.16 -12.81 -29.43
CA PRO A 179 6.84 -13.30 -29.03
C PRO A 179 6.86 -14.53 -28.11
N ARG A 180 7.97 -15.29 -28.05
CA ARG A 180 8.10 -16.43 -27.12
C ARG A 180 8.14 -16.00 -25.66
N THR A 181 8.50 -14.73 -25.39
CA THR A 181 8.55 -14.16 -24.05
C THR A 181 7.18 -13.72 -23.51
N ILE A 182 6.12 -13.72 -24.33
CA ILE A 182 4.81 -13.15 -23.99
C ILE A 182 4.25 -13.72 -22.68
N SER A 183 4.21 -15.05 -22.53
CA SER A 183 3.62 -15.63 -21.32
C SER A 183 4.42 -15.29 -20.06
N ARG A 184 5.76 -15.39 -20.10
CA ARG A 184 6.62 -15.00 -18.95
C ARG A 184 6.46 -13.52 -18.62
N SER A 185 6.36 -12.69 -19.66
CA SER A 185 6.18 -11.26 -19.49
C SER A 185 4.84 -10.95 -18.80
N ILE A 186 3.78 -11.70 -19.12
CA ILE A 186 2.48 -11.57 -18.45
C ILE A 186 2.57 -12.00 -16.97
N ASP A 187 3.31 -13.06 -16.65
CA ASP A 187 3.50 -13.52 -15.27
C ASP A 187 4.22 -12.46 -14.43
N LEU A 188 5.33 -11.92 -14.94
CA LEU A 188 6.10 -10.84 -14.33
C LEU A 188 5.27 -9.54 -14.24
N LEU A 189 4.42 -9.28 -15.23
CA LEU A 189 3.49 -8.14 -15.23
C LEU A 189 2.52 -8.25 -14.05
N PHE A 190 1.94 -9.42 -13.80
CA PHE A 190 1.06 -9.61 -12.66
C PHE A 190 1.78 -9.45 -11.33
N ILE A 191 3.01 -9.96 -11.20
CA ILE A 191 3.83 -9.77 -9.99
C ILE A 191 4.07 -8.28 -9.72
N ALA A 192 4.49 -7.52 -10.74
CA ALA A 192 4.73 -6.10 -10.59
C ALA A 192 3.44 -5.30 -10.35
N ARG A 193 2.30 -5.73 -10.91
CA ARG A 193 0.99 -5.13 -10.61
C ARG A 193 0.57 -5.37 -9.17
N SER A 194 0.76 -6.59 -8.65
CA SER A 194 0.46 -6.92 -7.26
C SER A 194 1.29 -6.09 -6.28
N MET A 195 2.58 -5.87 -6.58
CA MET A 195 3.41 -4.96 -5.78
C MET A 195 2.89 -3.51 -5.79
N GLU A 196 2.46 -2.98 -6.95
CA GLU A 196 1.84 -1.65 -7.01
C GLU A 196 0.55 -1.56 -6.17
N ARG A 197 -0.30 -2.59 -6.22
CA ARG A 197 -1.51 -2.65 -5.39
C ARG A 197 -1.23 -2.69 -3.90
N ILE A 198 -0.22 -3.43 -3.46
CA ILE A 198 0.20 -3.44 -2.06
C ILE A 198 0.71 -2.05 -1.65
N GLY A 199 1.43 -1.35 -2.55
CA GLY A 199 1.81 0.05 -2.37
C GLY A 199 0.60 0.96 -2.13
N ASP A 200 -0.45 0.83 -2.96
CA ASP A 200 -1.69 1.60 -2.83
C ASP A 200 -2.42 1.30 -1.50
N HIS A 201 -2.47 0.03 -1.08
CA HIS A 201 -3.01 -0.34 0.23
C HIS A 201 -2.20 0.26 1.38
N CYS A 202 -0.87 0.28 1.29
CA CYS A 202 -0.02 0.96 2.27
C CYS A 202 -0.28 2.46 2.32
N LYS A 203 -0.50 3.11 1.17
CA LYS A 203 -0.92 4.52 1.11
C LYS A 203 -2.27 4.74 1.81
N ASN A 204 -3.26 3.89 1.52
CA ASN A 204 -4.59 3.99 2.12
C ASN A 204 -4.52 3.84 3.64
N MET A 205 -3.76 2.86 4.14
CA MET A 205 -3.48 2.67 5.57
C MET A 205 -2.82 3.91 6.18
N ALA A 206 -1.85 4.51 5.50
CA ALA A 206 -1.18 5.70 6.00
C ALA A 206 -2.13 6.91 6.10
N GLU A 207 -3.04 7.07 5.14
CA GLU A 207 -4.11 8.07 5.22
C GLU A 207 -5.04 7.81 6.43
N ARG A 208 -5.29 6.54 6.79
CA ARG A 208 -6.04 6.19 8.02
C ARG A 208 -5.29 6.59 9.28
N VAL A 209 -3.98 6.39 9.34
CA VAL A 209 -3.15 6.81 10.48
C VAL A 209 -3.21 8.33 10.66
N ILE A 210 -3.10 9.10 9.57
CA ILE A 210 -3.19 10.58 9.63
C ILE A 210 -4.56 11.01 10.16
N TYR A 211 -5.64 10.39 9.68
CA TYR A 211 -6.99 10.66 10.17
C TYR A 211 -7.17 10.28 11.65
N MET A 212 -6.64 9.13 12.06
CA MET A 212 -6.67 8.67 13.46
C MET A 212 -6.02 9.70 14.39
N VAL A 213 -4.89 10.29 13.99
CA VAL A 213 -4.17 11.30 14.78
C VAL A 213 -4.89 12.65 14.73
N HIS A 214 -5.05 13.24 13.54
CA HIS A 214 -5.46 14.64 13.40
C HIS A 214 -6.99 14.84 13.26
N GLY A 215 -7.75 13.79 12.95
CA GLY A 215 -9.21 13.87 12.78
C GLY A 215 -9.65 14.53 11.48
N ALA A 216 -8.69 14.98 10.67
CA ALA A 216 -8.93 15.59 9.37
C ALA A 216 -8.76 14.55 8.26
N ASP A 217 -9.71 14.55 7.33
CA ASP A 217 -9.65 13.68 6.16
C ASP A 217 -8.67 14.24 5.13
N VAL A 218 -7.60 13.49 4.84
CA VAL A 218 -6.59 13.81 3.81
C VAL A 218 -6.85 13.13 2.48
N ARG A 219 -7.81 12.19 2.43
CA ARG A 219 -8.13 11.39 1.25
C ARG A 219 -8.59 12.30 0.12
N HIS A 220 -8.10 12.04 -1.09
CA HIS A 220 -8.40 12.82 -2.31
C HIS A 220 -8.02 14.32 -2.27
N ARG A 221 -7.35 14.80 -1.20
CA ARG A 221 -6.86 16.19 -1.08
C ARG A 221 -5.39 16.33 -1.49
N GLY A 222 -4.72 15.21 -1.74
CA GLY A 222 -3.37 15.11 -2.28
C GLY A 222 -2.27 15.30 -1.23
N LEU A 223 -1.06 14.83 -1.56
CA LEU A 223 0.12 14.80 -0.69
C LEU A 223 0.41 16.14 0.02
N LYS A 224 0.22 17.27 -0.68
CA LYS A 224 0.45 18.60 -0.11
C LYS A 224 -0.46 18.89 1.08
N MET A 225 -1.70 18.41 1.07
CA MET A 225 -2.61 18.64 2.21
C MET A 225 -2.27 17.75 3.40
N ALA A 226 -1.86 16.50 3.15
CA ALA A 226 -1.37 15.62 4.20
C ALA A 226 -0.16 16.24 4.92
N GLU A 227 0.82 16.76 4.17
CA GLU A 227 2.00 17.41 4.73
C GLU A 227 1.67 18.69 5.52
N ARG A 228 0.74 19.52 5.01
CA ARG A 228 0.29 20.73 5.71
C ARG A 228 -0.36 20.41 7.05
N LEU A 229 -1.26 19.43 7.07
CA LEU A 229 -1.96 19.01 8.29
C LEU A 229 -0.99 18.47 9.34
N VAL A 230 -0.02 17.66 8.91
CA VAL A 230 1.04 17.14 9.78
C VAL A 230 1.90 18.27 10.36
N ARG A 231 2.13 19.35 9.61
CA ARG A 231 2.88 20.54 10.07
C ARG A 231 2.05 21.52 10.92
N GLY A 232 0.75 21.26 11.10
CA GLY A 232 -0.16 22.18 11.78
C GLY A 232 -0.46 23.45 10.98
N GLU A 233 -0.24 23.44 9.67
CA GLU A 233 -0.57 24.56 8.79
C GLU A 233 -2.08 24.59 8.51
N PRO A 234 -2.74 25.77 8.54
CA PRO A 234 -4.17 25.88 8.28
C PRO A 234 -4.52 25.44 6.86
N GLU A 235 -5.77 25.03 6.65
CA GLU A 235 -6.27 24.74 5.30
C GLU A 235 -6.11 25.97 4.39
N PRO A 236 -5.72 25.77 3.12
CA PRO A 236 -5.61 26.90 2.21
C PRO A 236 -6.96 27.57 2.03
N THR A 237 -6.95 28.89 2.06
CA THR A 237 -8.17 29.68 1.86
C THR A 237 -8.74 29.40 0.45
N PRO A 238 -10.05 29.67 0.22
CA PRO A 238 -10.63 29.54 -1.12
C PRO A 238 -9.84 30.31 -2.19
N GLU A 239 -9.27 31.47 -1.82
CA GLU A 239 -8.43 32.31 -2.68
C GLU A 239 -7.09 31.63 -3.01
N GLU A 240 -6.42 31.02 -2.02
CA GLU A 240 -5.19 30.26 -2.23
C GLU A 240 -5.43 29.00 -3.08
N LYS A 241 -6.57 28.32 -2.89
CA LYS A 241 -6.98 27.17 -3.70
C LYS A 241 -7.23 27.58 -5.16
N LEU A 242 -7.87 28.73 -5.37
CA LEU A 242 -8.11 29.29 -6.71
C LEU A 242 -6.79 29.69 -7.37
N ALA A 243 -5.90 30.40 -6.67
CA ALA A 243 -4.59 30.80 -7.17
C ALA A 243 -3.74 29.59 -7.59
N ALA A 244 -3.71 28.53 -6.77
CA ALA A 244 -2.98 27.30 -7.08
C ALA A 244 -3.56 26.54 -8.30
N LYS A 245 -4.90 26.55 -8.47
CA LYS A 245 -5.55 25.97 -9.64
C LYS A 245 -5.21 26.75 -10.92
N THR A 246 -5.26 28.07 -10.86
CA THR A 246 -4.91 28.96 -11.98
C THR A 246 -3.44 28.79 -12.38
N LEU A 247 -2.54 28.69 -11.39
CA LEU A 247 -1.11 28.47 -11.64
C LEU A 247 -0.86 27.12 -12.33
N ARG A 248 -1.48 26.03 -11.85
CA ARG A 248 -1.39 24.71 -12.51
C ARG A 248 -1.92 24.72 -13.93
N GLN A 249 -3.03 25.41 -14.18
CA GLN A 249 -3.60 25.55 -15.53
C GLN A 249 -2.65 26.31 -16.45
N ALA A 250 -2.04 27.40 -15.96
CA ALA A 250 -1.04 28.16 -16.70
C ALA A 250 0.23 27.33 -17.00
N GLU A 251 0.74 26.57 -16.04
CA GLU A 251 1.90 25.67 -16.23
C GLU A 251 1.60 24.56 -17.26
N THR A 252 0.40 23.98 -17.20
CA THR A 252 -0.02 22.93 -18.14
C THR A 252 -0.18 23.48 -19.55
N ALA A 253 -0.78 24.68 -19.68
CA ALA A 253 -0.91 25.37 -20.96
C ALA A 253 0.46 25.77 -21.54
N ALA A 254 1.38 26.27 -20.70
CA ALA A 254 2.73 26.63 -21.10
C ALA A 254 3.53 25.40 -21.57
N ARG A 255 3.35 24.25 -20.91
CA ARG A 255 3.99 22.98 -21.33
C ARG A 255 3.45 22.51 -22.69
N ALA A 256 2.13 22.51 -22.87
CA ALA A 256 1.51 22.16 -24.14
C ALA A 256 1.93 23.10 -25.29
N ALA A 257 2.07 24.40 -25.03
CA ALA A 257 2.54 25.36 -26.02
C ALA A 257 4.01 25.14 -26.42
N ARG A 258 4.87 24.76 -25.47
CA ARG A 258 6.27 24.38 -25.76
C ARG A 258 6.37 23.11 -26.60
N ASP A 259 5.54 22.12 -26.31
CA ASP A 259 5.51 20.86 -27.07
C ASP A 259 5.01 21.09 -28.52
N GLN A 260 4.06 22.02 -28.74
CA GLN A 260 3.61 22.41 -30.09
C GLN A 260 4.66 23.23 -30.85
N ALA A 261 5.38 24.13 -30.19
CA ALA A 261 6.43 24.93 -30.81
C ALA A 261 7.66 24.07 -31.21
N GLY A 262 7.99 23.03 -30.44
CA GLY A 262 9.08 22.11 -30.75
C GLY A 262 8.81 21.14 -31.90
N ALA A 263 7.53 20.89 -32.23
CA ALA A 263 7.13 20.04 -33.35
C ALA A 263 7.12 20.79 -34.71
N GLY A 264 7.14 22.13 -34.71
CA GLY A 264 7.07 22.96 -35.92
C GLY A 264 8.40 23.38 -36.53
N SER A 265 9.54 23.12 -35.87
CA SER A 265 10.88 23.55 -36.31
C SER A 265 11.69 22.44 -37.01
N GLY A 266 11.06 21.31 -37.34
CA GLY A 266 11.69 20.16 -37.99
C GLY A 266 11.12 19.89 -39.39
N ASN A 267 11.06 20.90 -40.25
CA ASN A 267 10.74 20.76 -41.67
C ASN A 267 11.75 21.55 -42.52
#